data_AF-A0A1N6LXF1-F1
#
_entry.id   AF-A0A1N6LXF1-F1
#
_cell.length_a   1.000
_cell.length_b   1.000
_cell.length_c   1.000
_cell.angle_alpha   90.00
_cell.angle_beta   90.00
_cell.angle_gamma   90.00
#
_symmetry.space_group_name_H-M   'P 1'
#
loop_
_entity.id
_entity.type
_entity.pdbx_description
1 polymer ?
#
loop_
_entity_poly.entity_id
_entity_poly.type
_entity_poly.pdbx_seq_one_letter_code
_entity_poly.pdbx_strand_id
1 'polypeptide(L)'
;MGKGARTGTNFSVYRRLTLNIVDKMRRLVDNNVYDRPRWLEWAEITPPLENRNLMNTDRNTFNAYLPLISRLLAKYPHLRFHNCYSQGNEFTKGNDRYNEDHHVMRFVKKQMEFINQGFTKRKSFELTEKHFYRERMEIEKNLKINAALGIDECASTGYTSGYQLYNEKRAQDVARSLHSYLTQLRGSLNGYRGKVRPKK
;
A
#
# COMPACT_ATOMS: atom_id res chain seq x y z
N MET A 1 11.63 -34.25 -35.34
CA MET A 1 11.31 -33.11 -36.21
C MET A 1 10.93 -31.92 -35.35
N GLY A 2 11.65 -30.80 -35.51
CA GLY A 2 11.65 -29.69 -34.57
C GLY A 2 10.31 -28.96 -34.47
N LYS A 3 9.86 -28.74 -33.23
CA LYS A 3 8.83 -27.74 -32.92
C LYS A 3 9.42 -26.37 -33.23
N GLY A 4 9.05 -25.82 -34.38
CA GLY A 4 9.43 -24.47 -34.78
C GLY A 4 8.99 -23.48 -33.70
N ALA A 5 9.97 -22.88 -33.02
CA ALA A 5 9.75 -21.73 -32.18
C ALA A 5 9.07 -20.66 -33.04
N ARG A 6 7.82 -20.28 -32.67
CA ARG A 6 7.18 -19.07 -33.19
C ARG A 6 7.98 -17.87 -32.68
N THR A 7 9.02 -17.51 -33.41
CA THR A 7 9.81 -16.30 -33.19
C THR A 7 8.89 -15.10 -33.37
N GLY A 8 8.88 -14.23 -32.36
CA GLY A 8 7.94 -13.12 -32.17
C GLY A 8 8.13 -11.93 -33.12
N THR A 9 8.30 -12.16 -34.42
CA THR A 9 8.46 -11.09 -35.41
C THR A 9 7.14 -10.68 -36.05
N ASN A 10 6.23 -11.63 -36.31
CA ASN A 10 4.99 -11.37 -37.04
C ASN A 10 3.93 -10.57 -36.24
N PHE A 11 3.80 -10.78 -34.92
CA PHE A 11 2.81 -10.05 -34.11
C PHE A 11 3.06 -8.54 -34.02
N SER A 12 4.33 -8.12 -34.08
CA SER A 12 4.69 -6.70 -34.03
C SER A 12 4.41 -5.97 -35.35
N VAL A 13 4.40 -6.69 -36.47
CA VAL A 13 4.11 -6.15 -37.81
C VAL A 13 2.60 -6.05 -38.00
N TYR A 14 1.82 -7.06 -37.60
CA TYR A 14 0.36 -7.02 -37.64
C TYR A 14 -0.21 -5.89 -36.77
N ARG A 15 0.29 -5.66 -35.53
CA ARG A 15 -0.16 -4.52 -34.71
C ARG A 15 0.14 -3.16 -35.36
N ARG A 16 1.32 -2.98 -35.95
CA ARG A 16 1.68 -1.71 -36.62
C ARG A 16 0.78 -1.43 -37.83
N LEU A 17 0.42 -2.46 -38.58
CA LEU A 17 -0.46 -2.35 -39.75
C LEU A 17 -1.94 -2.16 -39.39
N THR A 18 -2.40 -2.68 -38.24
CA THR A 18 -3.78 -2.46 -37.76
C THR A 18 -3.99 -1.09 -37.15
N LEU A 19 -2.94 -0.42 -36.66
CA LEU A 19 -3.04 0.86 -35.94
C LEU A 19 -3.04 2.09 -36.86
N ASN A 20 -2.86 1.92 -38.17
CA ASN A 20 -2.94 3.03 -39.13
C ASN A 20 -4.24 2.98 -39.95
N ILE A 21 -5.37 3.03 -39.25
CA ILE A 21 -6.71 2.99 -39.85
C ILE A 21 -7.01 4.28 -40.61
N VAL A 22 -6.54 5.41 -40.07
CA VAL A 22 -6.73 6.75 -40.67
C VAL A 22 -6.12 6.81 -42.06
N ASP A 23 -4.85 6.46 -42.26
CA ASP A 23 -4.22 6.53 -43.59
C ASP A 23 -4.79 5.53 -44.58
N LYS A 24 -5.26 4.37 -44.11
CA LYS A 24 -5.95 3.40 -44.97
C LYS A 24 -7.29 3.94 -45.46
N MET A 25 -8.06 4.56 -44.56
CA MET A 25 -9.35 5.13 -44.91
C MET A 25 -9.19 6.32 -45.83
N ARG A 26 -8.19 7.19 -45.61
CA ARG A 26 -7.84 8.27 -46.55
C ARG A 26 -7.63 7.75 -47.96
N ARG A 27 -6.78 6.73 -48.13
CA ARG A 27 -6.52 6.12 -49.44
C ARG A 27 -7.78 5.53 -50.09
N LEU A 28 -8.70 4.97 -49.33
CA LEU A 28 -9.96 4.44 -49.86
C LEU A 28 -10.92 5.54 -50.33
N VAL A 29 -10.98 6.64 -49.59
CA VAL A 29 -11.75 7.84 -49.96
C VAL A 29 -11.11 8.53 -51.17
N ASP A 30 -9.79 8.70 -51.18
CA ASP A 30 -9.04 9.32 -52.29
C ASP A 30 -9.19 8.53 -53.59
N ASN A 31 -9.29 7.19 -53.50
CA ASN A 31 -9.53 6.31 -54.65
C ASN A 31 -11.02 6.18 -55.03
N ASN A 32 -11.92 6.95 -54.40
CA ASN A 32 -13.37 6.91 -54.61
C ASN A 32 -14.00 5.51 -54.42
N VAL A 33 -13.40 4.67 -53.57
CA VAL A 33 -13.92 3.32 -53.27
C VAL A 33 -15.00 3.39 -52.18
N TYR A 34 -14.98 4.41 -51.34
CA TYR A 34 -15.88 4.55 -50.20
C TYR A 34 -16.17 6.02 -49.89
N ASP A 35 -17.40 6.33 -49.49
CA ASP A 35 -17.79 7.68 -49.09
C ASP A 35 -17.08 8.12 -47.81
N ARG A 36 -16.74 9.41 -47.73
CA ARG A 36 -15.98 9.94 -46.61
C ARG A 36 -16.74 9.82 -45.28
N PRO A 37 -16.24 9.04 -44.31
CA PRO A 37 -16.95 8.85 -43.05
C PRO A 37 -16.69 10.00 -42.07
N ARG A 38 -17.70 10.36 -41.27
CA ARG A 38 -17.63 11.49 -40.31
C ARG A 38 -16.50 11.36 -39.28
N TRP A 39 -16.16 10.14 -38.86
CA TRP A 39 -15.06 9.93 -37.90
C TRP A 39 -13.68 10.26 -38.50
N LEU A 40 -13.52 10.15 -39.82
CA LEU A 40 -12.24 10.46 -40.48
C LEU A 40 -11.97 11.97 -40.45
N GLU A 41 -13.01 12.79 -40.59
CA GLU A 41 -12.93 14.25 -40.46
C GLU A 41 -12.49 14.66 -39.05
N TRP A 42 -13.06 14.04 -38.02
CA TRP A 42 -12.66 14.30 -36.63
C TRP A 42 -11.24 13.80 -36.32
N ALA A 43 -10.86 12.65 -36.86
CA ALA A 43 -9.51 12.11 -36.73
C ALA A 43 -8.46 12.94 -37.50
N GLU A 44 -8.86 13.73 -38.50
CA GLU A 44 -7.97 14.66 -39.20
C GLU A 44 -7.78 15.98 -38.45
N ILE A 45 -8.84 16.47 -37.80
CA ILE A 45 -8.76 17.63 -36.91
C ILE A 45 -7.88 17.32 -35.70
N THR A 46 -7.96 16.10 -35.18
CA THR A 46 -7.16 15.65 -34.04
C THR A 46 -6.49 14.32 -34.37
N PRO A 47 -5.31 14.35 -35.03
CA PRO A 47 -4.61 13.14 -35.41
C PRO A 47 -4.24 12.31 -34.17
N PRO A 48 -4.40 10.98 -34.22
CA PRO A 48 -3.95 10.11 -33.14
C PRO A 48 -2.43 10.23 -32.95
N LEU A 49 -1.96 10.03 -31.71
CA LEU A 49 -0.54 10.06 -31.38
C LEU A 49 0.27 9.08 -32.25
N GLU A 50 1.45 9.49 -32.70
CA GLU A 50 2.28 8.66 -33.55
C GLU A 50 2.66 7.34 -32.87
N ASN A 51 2.28 6.23 -33.50
CA ASN A 51 2.59 4.87 -33.05
C ASN A 51 4.08 4.55 -33.00
N ARG A 52 4.96 5.42 -33.53
CA ARG A 52 6.43 5.29 -33.40
C ARG A 52 6.89 5.33 -31.95
N ASN A 53 6.17 6.04 -31.08
CA ASN A 53 6.47 6.11 -29.64
C ASN A 53 5.82 4.96 -28.86
N LEU A 54 4.84 4.27 -29.44
CA LEU A 54 4.18 3.08 -28.87
C LEU A 54 4.92 1.81 -29.26
N MET A 55 6.24 1.78 -29.04
CA MET A 55 6.96 0.51 -28.87
C MET A 55 6.50 -0.14 -27.56
N ASN A 56 5.23 -0.54 -27.52
CA ASN A 56 4.64 -1.41 -26.51
C ASN A 56 5.19 -2.83 -26.71
N THR A 57 6.51 -2.96 -26.75
CA THR A 57 7.09 -4.10 -26.07
C THR A 57 6.71 -3.89 -24.63
N ASP A 58 5.93 -4.80 -24.05
CA ASP A 58 5.78 -4.91 -22.61
C ASP A 58 7.19 -5.17 -22.07
N ARG A 59 7.98 -4.09 -21.90
CA ARG A 59 9.24 -4.16 -21.21
C ARG A 59 8.81 -4.56 -19.81
N ASN A 60 9.06 -5.82 -19.46
CA ASN A 60 8.88 -6.29 -18.11
C ASN A 60 9.78 -5.42 -17.23
N THR A 61 9.21 -4.35 -16.70
CA THR A 61 9.91 -3.40 -15.85
C THR A 61 10.10 -4.12 -14.53
N PHE A 62 11.29 -4.70 -14.36
CA PHE A 62 11.61 -5.42 -13.14
C PHE A 62 11.71 -4.43 -11.99
N ASN A 63 10.64 -4.36 -11.19
CA ASN A 63 10.62 -3.58 -9.98
C ASN A 63 11.39 -4.33 -8.87
N ALA A 64 12.60 -3.87 -8.58
CA ALA A 64 13.48 -4.49 -7.59
C ALA A 64 12.97 -4.39 -6.14
N TYR A 65 11.98 -3.55 -5.85
CA TYR A 65 11.39 -3.39 -4.52
C TYR A 65 10.44 -4.54 -4.16
N LEU A 66 9.67 -5.05 -5.11
CA LEU A 66 8.68 -6.12 -4.88
C LEU A 66 9.28 -7.38 -4.21
N PRO A 67 10.41 -7.95 -4.68
CA PRO A 67 11.01 -9.11 -4.03
C PRO A 67 11.60 -8.82 -2.64
N LEU A 68 11.98 -7.57 -2.35
CA LEU A 68 12.46 -7.18 -1.03
C LEU A 68 11.30 -7.03 -0.04
N ILE A 69 10.19 -6.44 -0.48
CA ILE A 69 8.96 -6.30 0.30
C ILE A 69 8.41 -7.68 0.67
N SER A 70 8.31 -8.61 -0.29
CA SER A 70 7.80 -9.96 -0.01
C SER A 70 8.66 -10.70 1.01
N ARG A 71 9.99 -10.56 0.93
CA ARG A 71 10.92 -11.13 1.92
C ARG A 71 10.78 -10.50 3.30
N LEU A 72 10.59 -9.17 3.37
CA LEU A 72 10.38 -8.46 4.62
C LEU A 72 9.08 -8.90 5.30
N LEU A 73 7.98 -8.94 4.55
CA LEU A 73 6.66 -9.33 5.05
C LEU A 73 6.59 -10.81 5.42
N ALA A 74 7.40 -11.67 4.79
CA ALA A 74 7.55 -13.06 5.23
C ALA A 74 8.16 -13.16 6.64
N LYS A 75 9.12 -12.29 6.99
CA LYS A 75 9.72 -12.24 8.33
C LYS A 75 8.85 -11.50 9.34
N TYR A 76 8.22 -10.39 8.91
CA TYR A 76 7.44 -9.48 9.76
C TYR A 76 6.07 -9.20 9.14
N PRO A 77 5.12 -10.15 9.20
CA PRO A 77 3.80 -10.00 8.58
C PRO A 77 2.97 -8.90 9.22
N HIS A 78 3.21 -8.58 10.49
CA HIS A 78 2.52 -7.51 11.21
C HIS A 78 2.79 -6.12 10.62
N LEU A 79 3.91 -5.93 9.90
CA LEU A 79 4.25 -4.63 9.33
C LEU A 79 3.26 -4.15 8.27
N ARG A 80 2.52 -5.09 7.69
CA ARG A 80 1.47 -4.85 6.69
C ARG A 80 0.33 -3.97 7.20
N PHE A 81 0.05 -4.04 8.49
CA PHE A 81 -1.12 -3.38 9.09
C PHE A 81 -0.77 -2.01 9.69
N HIS A 82 0.49 -1.56 9.61
CA HIS A 82 0.86 -0.23 10.07
C HIS A 82 0.26 0.84 9.18
N ASN A 83 -0.46 1.80 9.75
CA ASN A 83 -1.05 2.90 8.97
C ASN A 83 -1.82 2.41 7.72
N CYS A 84 -2.45 1.23 7.81
CA CYS A 84 -3.14 0.60 6.68
C CYS A 84 -4.38 1.36 6.20
N TYR A 85 -4.88 2.30 7.01
CA TYR A 85 -6.02 3.17 6.68
C TYR A 85 -5.61 4.50 6.04
N SER A 86 -4.31 4.76 5.83
CA SER A 86 -3.91 5.97 5.11
C SER A 86 -4.18 5.82 3.61
N GLN A 87 -4.63 6.92 3.00
CA GLN A 87 -4.99 6.96 1.59
C GLN A 87 -3.79 6.59 0.71
N GLY A 88 -3.93 5.58 -0.15
CA GLY A 88 -2.86 5.10 -1.03
C GLY A 88 -2.14 3.81 -0.58
N ASN A 89 -2.41 3.36 0.66
CA ASN A 89 -2.00 2.03 1.10
C ASN A 89 -3.06 0.99 0.72
N GLU A 90 -2.63 -0.07 0.04
CA GLU A 90 -3.43 -1.27 -0.23
C GLU A 90 -2.73 -2.48 0.38
N PHE A 91 -3.41 -3.16 1.29
CA PHE A 91 -2.90 -4.33 2.01
C PHE A 91 -3.54 -5.63 1.49
N THR A 92 -4.14 -5.63 0.31
CA THR A 92 -4.76 -6.83 -0.29
C THR A 92 -3.68 -7.79 -0.77
N LYS A 93 -3.83 -9.10 -0.50
CA LYS A 93 -2.81 -10.10 -0.84
C LYS A 93 -2.59 -10.14 -2.35
N GLY A 94 -1.36 -9.82 -2.78
CA GLY A 94 -1.00 -9.75 -4.19
C GLY A 94 -1.08 -8.36 -4.81
N ASN A 95 -1.63 -7.37 -4.10
CA ASN A 95 -1.61 -5.96 -4.47
C ASN A 95 -1.09 -5.10 -3.31
N ASP A 96 0.02 -5.52 -2.70
CA ASP A 96 0.63 -4.79 -1.60
C ASP A 96 1.29 -3.51 -2.14
N ARG A 97 0.55 -2.40 -2.07
CA ARG A 97 1.02 -1.07 -2.44
C ARG A 97 1.09 -0.22 -1.18
N TYR A 98 2.23 0.41 -0.96
CA TYR A 98 2.45 1.23 0.22
C TYR A 98 2.93 2.61 -0.22
N ASN A 99 2.47 3.64 0.48
CA ASN A 99 2.97 5.00 0.38
C ASN A 99 4.44 5.07 0.78
N GLU A 100 5.12 6.11 0.31
CA GLU A 100 6.55 6.34 0.57
C GLU A 100 6.88 6.43 2.06
N ASP A 101 5.96 6.97 2.86
CA ASP A 101 6.10 7.11 4.31
C ASP A 101 5.86 5.82 5.11
N HIS A 102 5.32 4.79 4.48
CA HIS A 102 5.02 3.55 5.17
C HIS A 102 6.31 2.86 5.65
N HIS A 103 6.29 2.27 6.85
CA HIS A 103 7.48 1.66 7.46
C HIS A 103 8.13 0.58 6.58
N VAL A 104 7.32 -0.19 5.85
CA VAL A 104 7.82 -1.18 4.86
C VAL A 104 8.62 -0.50 3.75
N MET A 105 8.12 0.62 3.21
CA MET A 105 8.82 1.35 2.14
C MET A 105 10.09 2.02 2.64
N ARG A 106 10.06 2.63 3.83
CA ARG A 106 11.27 3.20 4.47
C ARG A 106 12.34 2.13 4.68
N PHE A 107 11.95 0.95 5.17
CA PHE A 107 12.86 -0.18 5.36
C PHE A 107 13.51 -0.62 4.05
N VAL A 108 12.69 -0.85 3.01
CA VAL A 108 13.19 -1.35 1.72
C VAL A 108 14.02 -0.29 1.00
N LYS A 109 13.66 0.99 1.12
CA LYS A 109 14.47 2.12 0.61
C LYS A 109 15.86 2.10 1.24
N LYS A 110 15.95 2.00 2.57
CA LYS A 110 17.24 1.89 3.28
C LYS A 110 18.01 0.62 2.87
N GLN A 111 17.31 -0.48 2.63
CA GLN A 111 17.93 -1.72 2.19
C GLN A 111 18.55 -1.56 0.81
N MET A 112 17.88 -0.85 -0.09
CA MET A 112 18.42 -0.53 -1.40
C MET A 112 19.58 0.44 -1.33
N GLU A 113 19.59 1.42 -0.43
CA GLU A 113 20.76 2.28 -0.21
C GLU A 113 22.00 1.45 0.12
N PHE A 114 21.90 0.47 1.02
CA PHE A 114 23.03 -0.43 1.32
C PHE A 114 23.38 -1.36 0.15
N ILE A 115 22.41 -1.83 -0.62
CA ILE A 115 22.70 -2.63 -1.82
C ILE A 115 23.45 -1.79 -2.85
N ASN A 116 23.05 -0.53 -3.05
CA ASN A 116 23.71 0.41 -3.95
C ASN A 116 25.13 0.77 -3.49
N GLN A 117 25.41 0.68 -2.18
CA GLN A 117 26.76 0.81 -1.62
C GLN A 117 27.62 -0.46 -1.79
N GLY A 118 27.08 -1.52 -2.41
CA GLY A 118 27.80 -2.76 -2.69
C GLY A 118 27.64 -3.86 -1.64
N PHE A 119 26.76 -3.70 -0.64
CA PHE A 119 26.48 -4.77 0.32
C PHE A 119 25.64 -5.89 -0.30
N THR A 120 25.90 -7.13 0.12
CA THR A 120 25.07 -8.28 -0.28
C THR A 120 23.65 -8.16 0.29
N LYS A 121 22.65 -8.70 -0.40
CA LYS A 121 21.22 -8.63 0.00
C LYS A 121 20.96 -9.09 1.44
N ARG A 122 21.75 -10.06 1.93
CA ARG A 122 21.64 -10.57 3.31
C ARG A 122 22.24 -9.60 4.32
N LYS A 123 23.46 -9.11 4.05
CA LYS A 123 24.14 -8.15 4.92
C LYS A 123 23.40 -6.80 4.95
N SER A 124 22.87 -6.36 3.81
CA SER A 124 22.04 -5.15 3.76
C SER A 124 20.78 -5.30 4.61
N PHE A 125 20.12 -6.46 4.59
CA PHE A 125 18.95 -6.74 5.43
C PHE A 125 19.29 -6.66 6.93
N GLU A 126 20.39 -7.29 7.36
CA GLU A 126 20.83 -7.27 8.76
C GLU A 126 21.20 -5.85 9.24
N LEU A 127 21.85 -5.05 8.39
CA LEU A 127 22.17 -3.66 8.70
C LEU A 127 20.93 -2.78 8.78
N THR A 128 19.98 -2.93 7.83
CA THR A 128 18.70 -2.23 7.90
C THR A 128 17.89 -2.60 9.11
N GLU A 129 17.93 -3.87 9.52
CA GLU A 129 17.21 -4.34 10.70
C GLU A 129 17.73 -3.64 11.96
N LYS A 130 19.05 -3.56 12.14
CA LYS A 130 19.66 -2.81 13.24
C LYS A 130 19.29 -1.33 13.21
N HIS A 131 19.29 -0.71 12.04
CA HIS A 131 18.89 0.70 11.87
C HIS A 131 17.42 0.91 12.25
N PHE A 132 16.54 0.08 11.72
CA PHE A 132 15.09 0.16 11.96
C PHE A 132 14.75 -0.03 13.44
N TYR A 133 15.40 -0.98 14.12
CA TYR A 133 15.21 -1.15 15.56
C TYR A 133 15.70 0.05 16.36
N ARG A 134 16.83 0.65 15.98
CA ARG A 134 17.34 1.86 16.63
C ARG A 134 16.36 3.02 16.50
N GLU A 135 15.89 3.28 15.29
CA GLU A 135 14.89 4.33 15.03
C GLU A 135 13.61 4.08 15.84
N ARG A 136 13.14 2.83 15.91
CA ARG A 136 11.96 2.49 16.71
C ARG A 136 12.17 2.68 18.20
N MET A 137 13.33 2.31 18.74
CA MET A 137 13.63 2.57 20.16
C MET A 137 13.66 4.06 20.46
N GLU A 138 14.18 4.87 19.55
CA GLU A 138 14.23 6.33 19.71
C GLU A 138 12.82 6.95 19.66
N ILE A 139 11.98 6.52 18.72
CA ILE A 139 10.58 6.92 18.64
C ILE A 139 9.83 6.52 19.91
N GLU A 140 9.99 5.28 20.39
CA GLU A 140 9.35 4.81 21.60
C GLU A 140 9.81 5.59 22.84
N LYS A 141 11.11 5.89 22.93
CA LYS A 141 11.68 6.72 24.00
C LYS A 141 11.05 8.11 23.98
N ASN A 142 10.97 8.74 22.81
CA ASN A 142 10.39 10.08 22.66
C ASN A 142 8.89 10.07 22.99
N LEU A 143 8.14 9.05 22.58
CA LEU A 143 6.74 8.88 22.95
C LEU A 143 6.56 8.73 24.46
N LYS A 144 7.42 7.97 25.14
CA LYS A 144 7.39 7.83 26.61
C LYS A 144 7.70 9.14 27.32
N ILE A 145 8.69 9.89 26.84
CA ILE A 145 9.03 11.21 27.40
C ILE A 145 7.86 12.17 27.20
N ASN A 146 7.28 12.23 26.01
CA ASN A 146 6.13 13.11 25.72
C ASN A 146 4.91 12.75 26.58
N ALA A 147 4.63 11.45 26.75
CA ALA A 147 3.57 10.98 27.64
C ALA A 147 3.85 11.35 29.11
N ALA A 148 5.10 11.22 29.58
CA ALA A 148 5.48 11.61 30.93
C ALA A 148 5.40 13.13 31.16
N LEU A 149 5.67 13.93 30.12
CA LEU A 149 5.55 15.38 30.14
C LEU A 149 4.09 15.88 30.01
N GLY A 150 3.12 14.99 29.77
CA GLY A 150 1.70 15.34 29.64
C GLY A 150 1.40 16.23 28.42
N ILE A 151 2.28 16.23 27.41
CA ILE A 151 2.07 16.98 26.15
C ILE A 151 1.08 16.15 25.31
N ASP A 152 -0.20 16.29 25.62
CA ASP A 152 -1.30 15.49 25.07
C ASP A 152 -1.80 15.98 23.69
N GLU A 153 -1.26 17.07 23.16
CA GLU A 153 -1.86 17.75 21.99
C GLU A 153 -1.71 16.99 20.67
N CYS A 154 -0.87 15.95 20.58
CA CYS A 154 -0.67 15.16 19.36
C CYS A 154 -0.41 13.68 19.59
N ALA A 155 -0.76 13.12 20.76
CA ALA A 155 -0.62 11.69 21.03
C ALA A 155 -1.69 10.87 20.29
N SER A 156 -1.75 10.97 18.95
CA SER A 156 -2.25 9.85 18.17
C SER A 156 -1.35 8.69 18.56
N THR A 157 -1.91 7.69 19.23
CA THR A 157 -1.20 6.49 19.61
C THR A 157 -0.55 5.94 18.34
N GLY A 158 0.75 6.17 18.20
CA GLY A 158 1.55 5.68 17.10
C GLY A 158 1.68 4.18 17.31
N TYR A 159 0.61 3.44 17.04
CA TYR A 159 0.57 2.01 17.29
C TYR A 159 1.66 1.35 16.48
N THR A 160 2.64 0.79 17.21
CA THR A 160 3.84 0.24 16.62
C THR A 160 3.70 -1.27 16.29
N SER A 161 2.54 -1.88 16.60
CA SER A 161 2.03 -3.11 15.96
C SER A 161 0.49 -3.14 15.96
N GLY A 162 -0.13 -3.80 14.97
CA GLY A 162 -1.57 -4.13 15.03
C GLY A 162 -1.95 -4.96 16.26
N TYR A 163 -0.99 -5.71 16.82
CA TYR A 163 -1.15 -6.44 18.09
C TYR A 163 -1.32 -5.49 19.29
N GLN A 164 -0.62 -4.34 19.29
CA GLN A 164 -0.74 -3.35 20.36
C GLN A 164 -2.11 -2.66 20.31
N LEU A 165 -2.58 -2.30 19.10
CA LEU A 165 -3.93 -1.78 18.89
C LEU A 165 -5.00 -2.76 19.40
N TYR A 166 -4.86 -4.05 19.08
CA TYR A 166 -5.80 -5.08 19.52
C TYR A 166 -5.84 -5.21 21.05
N ASN A 167 -4.68 -5.25 21.70
CA ASN A 167 -4.60 -5.36 23.15
C ASN A 167 -5.12 -4.12 23.87
N GLU A 168 -4.89 -2.92 23.31
CA GLU A 168 -5.46 -1.69 23.87
C GLU A 168 -6.98 -1.68 23.77
N LYS A 169 -7.55 -2.00 22.60
CA LYS A 169 -9.01 -2.11 22.45
C LYS A 169 -9.60 -3.13 23.42
N ARG A 170 -8.96 -4.30 23.55
CA ARG A 170 -9.35 -5.32 24.52
C ARG A 170 -9.28 -4.79 25.96
N ALA A 171 -8.25 -4.05 26.33
CA ALA A 171 -8.13 -3.45 27.65
C ALA A 171 -9.23 -2.39 27.91
N GLN A 172 -9.55 -1.56 26.91
CA GLN A 172 -10.64 -0.58 26.99
C GLN A 172 -12.01 -1.24 27.15
N ASP A 173 -12.27 -2.35 26.45
CA ASP A 173 -13.51 -3.12 26.58
C ASP A 173 -13.64 -3.74 27.98
N VAL A 174 -12.54 -4.31 28.51
CA VAL A 174 -12.50 -4.82 29.89
C VAL A 174 -12.75 -3.69 30.88
N ALA A 175 -12.10 -2.54 30.73
CA ALA A 175 -12.30 -1.38 31.61
C ALA A 175 -13.76 -0.89 31.59
N ARG A 176 -14.39 -0.79 30.42
CA ARG A 176 -15.82 -0.45 30.28
C ARG A 176 -16.73 -1.46 30.98
N SER A 177 -16.46 -2.76 30.82
CA SER A 177 -17.21 -3.80 31.50
C SER A 177 -17.08 -3.70 33.04
N LEU A 178 -15.86 -3.53 33.56
CA LEU A 178 -15.62 -3.35 35.00
C LEU A 178 -16.30 -2.10 35.55
N HIS A 179 -16.30 -1.01 34.79
CA HIS A 179 -17.01 0.22 35.17
C HIS A 179 -18.53 0.00 35.25
N SER A 180 -19.12 -0.74 34.30
CA SER A 180 -20.54 -1.12 34.37
C SER A 180 -20.85 -2.00 35.59
N TYR A 181 -19.98 -2.94 35.94
CA TYR A 181 -20.16 -3.76 37.14
C TYR A 181 -20.07 -2.93 38.42
N LEU A 182 -19.11 -2.01 38.52
CA LEU A 182 -18.97 -1.14 39.69
C LEU A 182 -20.17 -0.20 39.86
N THR A 183 -20.70 0.34 38.76
CA THR A 183 -21.89 1.20 38.81
C THR A 183 -23.14 0.41 39.23
N GLN A 184 -23.31 -0.81 38.72
CA GLN A 184 -24.38 -1.71 39.18
C GLN A 184 -24.26 -2.06 40.67
N LEU A 185 -23.06 -2.42 41.13
CA LEU A 185 -22.81 -2.74 42.55
C LEU A 185 -23.04 -1.53 43.47
N ARG A 186 -22.64 -0.33 43.05
CA ARG A 186 -22.95 0.91 43.78
C ARG A 186 -24.45 1.17 43.84
N GLY A 187 -25.16 0.95 42.75
CA GLY A 187 -26.63 1.05 42.69
C GLY A 187 -27.32 0.08 43.65
N SER A 188 -26.92 -1.20 43.65
CA SER A 188 -27.47 -2.19 44.58
C SER A 188 -27.15 -1.88 46.04
N LEU A 189 -25.93 -1.43 46.34
CA LEU A 189 -25.52 -1.08 47.70
C LEU A 189 -26.32 0.12 48.26
N ASN A 190 -26.57 1.12 47.42
CA ASN A 190 -27.43 2.26 47.77
C ASN A 190 -28.90 1.84 47.96
N GLY A 191 -29.39 0.90 47.15
CA GLY A 191 -30.72 0.29 47.33
C GLY A 191 -30.85 -0.50 48.65
N TYR A 192 -29.81 -1.23 49.05
CA TYR A 192 -29.77 -1.92 50.36
C TYR A 192 -29.73 -0.93 51.53
N ARG A 193 -28.91 0.13 51.46
CA ARG A 193 -28.87 1.19 52.48
C ARG A 193 -30.19 1.94 52.63
N GLY A 194 -30.98 2.08 51.56
CA GLY A 194 -32.31 2.68 51.59
C GLY A 194 -33.37 1.83 52.30
N LYS A 195 -33.24 0.49 52.27
CA LYS A 195 -34.18 -0.44 52.93
C LYS A 195 -33.93 -0.64 54.42
N VAL A 196 -32.73 -0.33 54.92
CA VAL A 196 -32.32 -0.53 56.33
C VAL A 196 -32.59 0.70 57.21
N ARG A 197 -33.04 1.83 56.66
CA ARG A 197 -33.54 2.95 57.48
C ARG A 197 -34.99 2.65 57.89
N PRO A 198 -35.28 2.32 59.17
CA PRO A 198 -36.66 2.22 59.60
C PRO A 198 -37.33 3.59 59.45
N LYS A 199 -38.52 3.61 58.83
CA LYS A 199 -39.40 4.78 58.90
C LYS A 199 -39.70 5.01 60.38
N LYS A 200 -39.33 6.19 60.87
CA LYS A 200 -39.78 6.69 62.17
C LYS A 200 -41.30 6.78 62.19
#